data_AF-A7SCD5-F1
#
_entry.id   AF-A7SCD5-F1
#
_cell.length_a   1.000
_cell.length_b   1.000
_cell.length_c   1.000
_cell.angle_alpha   90.00
_cell.angle_beta   90.00
_cell.angle_gamma   90.00
#
_symmetry.space_group_name_H-M   'P 1'
#
loop_
_entity.id
_entity.type
_entity.pdbx_description
1 polymer ?
#
loop_
_entity_poly.entity_id
_entity_poly.type
_entity_poly.pdbx_seq_one_letter_code
_entity_poly.pdbx_strand_id
1 'polypeptide(L)'
;MAGHATRSLPTPKHEQGDTVLCYEPDPTKARVLYEAKVLEVDITKDEKGKKVPEYFIHFNGWNKSWDRWVVEESVLKNSEANQALKAKLHENA
;
A
#
# COMPACT_ATOMS: atom_id res chain seq x y z
N MET A 1 31.81 21.22 -14.62
CA MET A 1 30.43 20.87 -15.01
C MET A 1 30.00 19.65 -14.20
N ALA A 2 29.42 19.85 -13.02
CA ALA A 2 28.91 18.74 -12.21
C ALA A 2 27.54 18.33 -12.76
N GLY A 3 27.49 17.22 -13.50
CA GLY A 3 26.25 16.63 -13.97
C GLY A 3 25.40 16.21 -12.78
N HIS A 4 24.38 17.00 -12.45
CA HIS A 4 23.35 16.57 -11.53
C HIS A 4 22.54 15.50 -12.25
N ALA A 5 22.77 14.23 -11.91
CA ALA A 5 21.89 13.15 -12.30
C ALA A 5 20.51 13.46 -11.74
N THR A 6 19.56 13.84 -12.60
CA THR A 6 18.15 13.90 -12.26
C THR A 6 17.72 12.48 -11.90
N ARG A 7 17.75 12.13 -10.60
CA ARG A 7 17.15 10.89 -10.12
C ARG A 7 15.66 10.97 -10.48
N SER A 8 15.23 10.12 -11.40
CA SER A 8 13.81 9.98 -11.75
C SER A 8 13.00 9.70 -10.50
N LEU A 9 11.78 10.22 -10.45
CA LEU A 9 10.83 9.87 -9.40
C LEU A 9 10.55 8.36 -9.46
N PRO A 10 10.31 7.70 -8.31
CA PRO A 10 9.89 6.31 -8.32
C PRO A 10 8.56 6.17 -9.07
N THR A 11 8.41 5.10 -9.83
CA THR A 11 7.14 4.76 -10.49
C THR A 11 6.27 3.97 -9.52
N PRO A 12 5.05 4.45 -9.19
CA PRO A 12 4.09 3.69 -8.39
C PRO A 12 3.72 2.35 -9.06
N LYS A 13 3.55 1.30 -8.26
CA LYS A 13 3.07 -0.02 -8.72
C LYS A 13 1.56 -0.09 -8.94
N HIS A 14 0.81 0.82 -8.32
CA HIS A 14 -0.65 0.85 -8.36
C HIS A 14 -1.15 2.23 -8.79
N GLU A 15 -2.37 2.27 -9.32
CA GLU A 15 -3.00 3.49 -9.80
C GLU A 15 -4.32 3.75 -9.05
N GLN A 16 -4.77 5.00 -9.06
CA GLN A 16 -6.08 5.36 -8.52
C GLN A 16 -7.18 4.52 -9.19
N GLY A 17 -8.03 3.92 -8.37
CA GLY A 17 -9.09 3.02 -8.83
C GLY A 17 -8.77 1.53 -8.69
N ASP A 18 -7.50 1.16 -8.55
CA ASP A 18 -7.09 -0.23 -8.42
C ASP A 18 -7.71 -0.90 -7.20
N THR A 19 -8.12 -2.16 -7.38
CA THR A 19 -8.46 -3.05 -6.27
C THR A 19 -7.21 -3.80 -5.82
N VAL A 20 -6.88 -3.66 -4.54
CA VAL A 20 -5.64 -4.15 -3.93
C VAL A 20 -5.93 -4.91 -2.64
N LEU A 21 -4.89 -5.56 -2.10
CA LEU A 21 -4.90 -6.12 -0.76
C LEU A 21 -3.94 -5.29 0.10
N CYS A 22 -4.43 -4.72 1.21
CA CYS A 22 -3.61 -3.95 2.14
C CYS A 22 -3.45 -4.69 3.46
N TYR A 23 -2.25 -4.66 4.04
CA TYR A 23 -2.02 -5.16 5.38
C TYR A 23 -2.81 -4.37 6.43
N GLU A 24 -3.16 -5.05 7.53
CA GLU A 24 -3.62 -4.40 8.75
C GLU A 24 -2.63 -3.30 9.18
N PRO A 25 -3.05 -2.02 9.20
CA PRO A 25 -2.16 -0.90 9.47
C PRO A 25 -1.74 -0.77 10.95
N ASP A 26 -2.49 -1.36 11.89
CA ASP A 26 -2.13 -1.33 13.31
C ASP A 26 -1.08 -2.41 13.63
N PRO A 27 0.16 -2.04 13.98
CA PRO A 27 1.22 -3.00 14.27
C PRO A 27 0.97 -3.83 15.54
N THR A 28 -0.01 -3.48 16.36
CA THR A 28 -0.41 -4.24 17.56
C THR A 28 -1.41 -5.34 17.26
N LYS A 29 -1.95 -5.39 16.04
CA LYS A 29 -2.94 -6.38 15.59
C LYS A 29 -2.26 -7.53 14.83
N ALA A 30 -3.02 -8.61 14.65
CA ALA A 30 -2.57 -9.73 13.83
C ALA A 30 -2.28 -9.26 12.40
N ARG A 31 -1.20 -9.78 11.82
CA ARG A 31 -0.79 -9.43 10.46
C ARG A 31 -1.71 -10.13 9.46
N VAL A 32 -2.79 -9.46 9.08
CA VAL A 32 -3.76 -9.92 8.07
C VAL A 32 -3.81 -8.98 6.87
N LEU A 33 -4.51 -9.40 5.81
CA LEU A 33 -4.75 -8.61 4.61
C LEU A 33 -6.24 -8.31 4.46
N TYR A 34 -6.57 -7.09 4.06
CA TYR A 34 -7.93 -6.66 3.72
C TYR A 34 -8.01 -6.26 2.25
N GLU A 35 -9.18 -6.47 1.65
CA GLU A 35 -9.47 -5.88 0.35
C GLU A 35 -9.65 -4.37 0.49
N ALA A 36 -9.05 -3.63 -0.43
CA ALA A 36 -9.07 -2.18 -0.43
C ALA A 36 -9.08 -1.64 -1.87
N LYS A 37 -9.38 -0.35 -1.99
CA LYS A 37 -9.30 0.42 -3.22
C LYS A 37 -8.33 1.57 -3.06
N VAL A 38 -7.47 1.79 -4.06
CA VAL A 38 -6.62 2.97 -4.13
C VAL A 38 -7.49 4.17 -4.49
N LEU A 39 -7.54 5.16 -3.61
CA LEU A 39 -8.25 6.42 -3.81
C LEU A 39 -7.34 7.50 -4.38
N GLU A 40 -6.09 7.58 -3.96
CA GLU A 40 -5.09 8.54 -4.44
C GLU A 40 -3.68 7.93 -4.41
N VAL A 41 -2.77 8.47 -5.21
CA VAL A 41 -1.37 8.07 -5.30
C VAL A 41 -0.51 9.32 -5.16
N ASP A 42 0.49 9.28 -4.28
CA ASP A 42 1.46 10.37 -4.11
C ASP A 42 2.87 9.81 -3.89
N ILE A 43 3.87 10.69 -3.86
CA ILE A 43 5.27 10.38 -3.56
C ILE A 43 5.68 11.03 -2.24
N THR A 44 5.93 10.21 -1.23
CA THR A 44 6.44 10.63 0.07
C THR A 44 7.94 10.37 0.22
N LYS A 45 8.49 10.59 1.41
CA LYS A 45 9.86 10.23 1.77
C LYS A 45 9.85 9.20 2.89
N ASP A 46 10.62 8.12 2.72
CA ASP A 46 10.86 7.16 3.80
C ASP A 46 11.71 7.78 4.93
N GLU A 47 11.93 7.01 6.01
CA GLU A 47 12.75 7.43 7.16
C GLU A 47 14.18 7.83 6.77
N LYS A 48 14.69 7.37 5.64
CA LYS A 48 16.02 7.67 5.10
C LYS A 48 16.00 8.84 4.12
N GLY A 49 14.86 9.49 3.93
CA GLY A 49 14.65 10.62 3.02
C GLY A 49 14.54 10.21 1.55
N LYS A 50 14.47 8.91 1.23
CA LYS A 50 14.32 8.42 -0.14
C LYS A 50 12.86 8.61 -0.56
N LYS A 51 12.66 9.15 -1.76
CA LYS A 51 11.33 9.25 -2.36
C LYS A 51 10.75 7.86 -2.62
N VAL A 52 9.53 7.61 -2.13
CA VAL A 52 8.80 6.34 -2.30
C VAL A 52 7.32 6.61 -2.59
N PRO A 53 6.62 5.76 -3.35
CA PRO A 53 5.17 5.88 -3.52
C PRO A 53 4.41 5.62 -2.23
N GLU A 54 3.34 6.37 -2.01
CA GLU A 54 2.31 6.09 -1.02
C GLU A 54 0.91 6.15 -1.64
N TYR A 55 -0.04 5.49 -0.98
CA TYR A 55 -1.38 5.27 -1.48
C TYR A 55 -2.39 5.65 -0.41
N PHE A 56 -3.36 6.51 -0.75
CA PHE A 56 -4.52 6.72 0.09
C PHE A 56 -5.52 5.62 -0.22
N ILE A 57 -5.83 4.78 0.77
CA ILE A 57 -6.62 3.56 0.57
C ILE A 57 -7.94 3.60 1.34
N HIS A 58 -8.96 3.02 0.72
CA HIS A 58 -10.24 2.72 1.34
C HIS A 58 -10.38 1.22 1.56
N PHE A 59 -10.66 0.79 2.79
CA PHE A 59 -10.88 -0.61 3.12
C PHE A 59 -12.32 -1.04 2.83
N ASN A 60 -12.50 -2.10 2.06
CA ASN A 60 -13.83 -2.55 1.62
C ASN A 60 -14.70 -2.94 2.81
N GLY A 61 -15.87 -2.29 2.93
CA GLY A 61 -16.83 -2.53 4.00
C GLY A 61 -16.56 -1.75 5.29
N TRP A 62 -15.55 -0.87 5.32
CA TRP A 62 -15.20 -0.06 6.48
C TRP A 62 -15.71 1.38 6.31
N ASN A 63 -15.85 2.11 7.42
CA ASN A 63 -16.18 3.53 7.37
C ASN A 63 -15.00 4.34 6.79
N LYS A 64 -15.29 5.39 6.00
CA LYS A 64 -14.27 6.31 5.44
C LYS A 64 -13.35 6.95 6.48
N SER A 65 -13.77 7.04 7.74
CA SER A 65 -12.91 7.49 8.84
C SER A 65 -11.69 6.59 9.07
N TRP A 66 -11.67 5.39 8.47
CA TRP A 66 -10.54 4.47 8.51
C TRP A 66 -9.62 4.60 7.30
N ASP A 67 -9.97 5.40 6.30
CA ASP A 67 -9.12 5.67 5.14
C ASP A 67 -7.81 6.32 5.61
N ARG A 68 -6.68 5.91 5.01
CA ARG A 68 -5.36 6.34 5.44
C ARG A 68 -4.33 6.24 4.32
N TRP A 69 -3.25 6.99 4.46
CA TRP A 69 -2.05 6.83 3.64
C TRP A 69 -1.24 5.63 4.12
N VAL A 70 -0.78 4.81 3.18
CA VAL A 70 0.17 3.72 3.43
C VAL A 70 1.28 3.72 2.38
N VAL A 71 2.44 3.22 2.77
CA VAL A 71 3.57 3.03 1.85
C VAL A 71 3.34 1.83 0.93
N GLU A 72 4.05 1.80 -0.19
CA GLU A 72 3.94 0.73 -1.20
C GLU A 72 4.14 -0.68 -0.65
N GLU A 73 4.99 -0.87 0.34
CA GLU A 73 5.24 -2.17 0.97
C GLU A 73 4.02 -2.74 1.70
N SER A 74 3.06 -1.89 2.08
CA SER A 74 1.83 -2.29 2.75
C SER A 74 0.73 -2.75 1.78
N VAL A 75 0.94 -2.57 0.47
CA VAL A 75 -0.06 -2.82 -0.57
C VAL A 75 0.42 -3.93 -1.51
N LEU A 76 -0.46 -4.89 -1.74
CA LEU A 76 -0.24 -6.00 -2.66
C LEU A 76 -1.27 -5.95 -3.79
N LYS A 77 -0.86 -6.33 -4.99
CA LYS A 77 -1.79 -6.57 -6.10
C LYS A 77 -2.83 -7.62 -5.70
N ASN A 78 -4.08 -7.42 -6.10
CA ASN A 78 -5.12 -8.43 -5.97
C ASN A 78 -4.93 -9.55 -7.02
N SER A 79 -3.97 -10.44 -6.76
CA SER A 79 -3.70 -11.65 -7.55
C SER A 79 -4.12 -12.91 -6.79
N GLU A 80 -4.30 -14.02 -7.49
CA GLU A 80 -4.65 -15.31 -6.88
C GLU A 80 -3.65 -15.74 -5.78
N ALA A 81 -2.35 -15.53 -6.03
CA ALA A 81 -1.30 -15.82 -5.05
C ALA A 81 -1.45 -14.98 -3.77
N ASN A 82 -1.77 -13.69 -3.91
CA ASN A 82 -1.95 -12.81 -2.75
C ASN A 82 -3.29 -13.04 -2.05
N GLN A 83 -4.33 -13.50 -2.77
CA GLN A 83 -5.59 -13.95 -2.18
C GLN A 83 -5.40 -15.23 -1.35
N ALA A 84 -4.59 -16.17 -1.83
CA ALA A 84 -4.20 -17.35 -1.04
C ALA A 84 -3.39 -16.94 0.21
N LEU A 85 -2.50 -15.95 0.09
CA LEU A 85 -1.79 -15.39 1.25
C LEU A 85 -2.76 -14.76 2.26
N LYS A 86 -3.74 -13.96 1.79
CA LYS A 86 -4.80 -13.40 2.64
C LYS A 86 -5.51 -14.51 3.41
N ALA A 87 -6.00 -15.55 2.74
CA ALA A 87 -6.67 -16.67 3.39
C ALA A 87 -5.79 -17.33 4.46
N LYS A 88 -4.52 -17.61 4.13
CA LYS A 88 -3.57 -18.19 5.08
C LYS A 88 -3.31 -17.29 6.29
N LEU A 89 -3.19 -15.97 6.11
CA LEU A 89 -2.96 -15.06 7.22
C LEU A 89 -4.17 -14.95 8.14
N HIS A 90 -5.39 -14.96 7.58
CA HIS A 90 -6.63 -14.96 8.37
C HIS A 90 -6.87 -16.27 9.14
N GLU A 91 -6.41 -17.41 8.64
CA GLU A 91 -6.48 -18.69 9.36
C GLU A 91 -5.55 -18.73 10.59
N ASN A 92 -4.43 -18.01 10.55
CA ASN A 92 -3.39 -18.03 11.59
C ASN A 92 -3.41 -16.80 12.53
N ALA A 93 -4.43 -15.94 12.42
CA ALA A 93 -4.59 -14.71 13.19
C ALA A 93 -5.41 -14.93 14.47
#